data_AF-A0AAN5DHH7-F1
#
_entry.id   AF-A0AAN5DHH7-F1
#
_cell.length_a   1.000
_cell.length_b   1.000
_cell.length_c   1.000
_cell.angle_alpha   90.00
_cell.angle_beta   90.00
_cell.angle_gamma   90.00
#
_symmetry.space_group_name_H-M   'P 1'
#
loop_
_entity.id
_entity.type
_entity.pdbx_description
1 polymer ?
#
loop_
_entity_poly.entity_id
_entity_poly.type
_entity_poly.pdbx_seq_one_letter_code
_entity_poly.pdbx_strand_id
1 'polypeptide(L)'
;MRKEGSAWAVTYHCLNHECNAVVTIETQKKVGKGRGQVYSFNHSLPIAAFITGTPTPRLCDLGFLLKLDLPSDRTMRKTVREIGSVSIERVSDDWQEMAREIAVDASQGNGLEVSIDGQFDAPGHTATNNKNTVIDCHTKLAIASAVLHKGLPGIDGVSCRMESVGTHQALVELIDNGIEVRRRVGDQNLMVNKILREDPKTANIEMTLDWWHVQKSMRKEWWKMVKANPGLAPFYRMFFIHLFHVHKKYPKKEDRPRALEVVQSFVMHIQGKHKWAKSEEFKLVTKCEHGKLKRMKKGEKRPTWKASSKELEAVREMLFAPKFVKAFLSAASLIDTSINESFHSLSLMYSPKSAPHYYKLKTKVSILHYNSLVMDDLLGTRVEI
;
A
#
# COMPACT_ATOMS: atom_id res chain seq x y z
N MET A 1 -20.01 -48.66 -4.26
CA MET A 1 -19.19 -47.47 -4.57
C MET A 1 -19.57 -46.36 -3.60
N ARG A 2 -18.61 -45.72 -2.94
CA ARG A 2 -18.83 -44.67 -1.94
C ARG A 2 -18.10 -43.40 -2.38
N LYS A 3 -18.75 -42.25 -2.23
CA LYS A 3 -18.18 -40.92 -2.49
C LYS A 3 -17.80 -40.25 -1.18
N GLU A 4 -16.61 -39.67 -1.11
CA GLU A 4 -16.08 -38.99 0.07
C GLU A 4 -15.41 -37.67 -0.34
N GLY A 5 -16.23 -36.66 -0.64
CA GLY A 5 -15.77 -35.42 -1.28
C GLY A 5 -15.35 -35.70 -2.72
N SER A 6 -14.13 -35.30 -3.09
CA SER A 6 -13.59 -35.50 -4.44
C SER A 6 -13.10 -36.93 -4.74
N ALA A 7 -13.07 -37.81 -3.73
CA ALA A 7 -12.57 -39.16 -3.88
C ALA A 7 -13.69 -40.19 -3.97
N TRP A 8 -13.42 -41.26 -4.73
CA TRP A 8 -14.32 -42.40 -4.87
C TRP A 8 -13.61 -43.64 -4.36
N ALA A 9 -14.35 -44.45 -3.60
CA ALA A 9 -13.92 -45.76 -3.13
C ALA A 9 -14.86 -46.84 -3.68
N VAL A 10 -14.27 -47.86 -4.31
CA VAL A 10 -14.99 -49.04 -4.80
C VAL A 10 -14.48 -50.23 -4.03
N THR A 11 -15.35 -50.82 -3.21
CA THR A 11 -15.09 -52.05 -2.49
C THR A 11 -15.74 -53.21 -3.24
N TYR A 12 -14.97 -54.26 -3.50
CA TYR A 12 -15.46 -55.50 -4.09
C TYR A 12 -15.08 -56.69 -3.22
N HIS A 13 -16.01 -57.63 -3.15
CA HIS A 13 -15.79 -58.94 -2.54
C HIS A 13 -15.30 -59.90 -3.62
N CYS A 14 -14.31 -60.72 -3.29
CA CYS A 14 -13.89 -61.80 -4.17
C CYS A 14 -15.08 -62.73 -4.44
N LEU A 15 -15.32 -63.05 -5.71
CA LEU A 15 -16.42 -63.94 -6.11
C LEU A 15 -16.18 -65.40 -5.71
N ASN A 16 -14.93 -65.76 -5.35
CA ASN A 16 -14.62 -67.07 -4.79
C ASN A 16 -15.01 -67.09 -3.29
N HIS A 17 -16.00 -67.91 -2.97
CA HIS A 17 -16.54 -68.09 -1.62
C HIS A 17 -15.51 -68.57 -0.58
N GLU A 18 -14.43 -69.22 -1.00
CA GLU A 18 -13.35 -69.67 -0.11
C GLU A 18 -12.30 -68.58 0.16
N CYS A 19 -12.17 -67.60 -0.74
CA CYS A 19 -11.13 -66.57 -0.68
C CYS A 19 -11.44 -65.47 0.34
N ASN A 20 -12.72 -65.13 0.52
CA ASN A 20 -13.25 -64.13 1.46
C ASN A 20 -12.56 -62.74 1.43
N ALA A 21 -11.75 -62.47 0.40
CA ALA A 21 -10.97 -61.24 0.30
C ALA A 21 -11.87 -60.06 -0.08
N VAL A 22 -11.64 -58.94 0.60
CA VAL A 22 -12.29 -57.66 0.31
C VAL A 22 -11.21 -56.72 -0.18
N VAL A 23 -11.35 -56.22 -1.40
CA VAL A 23 -10.41 -55.26 -1.95
C VAL A 23 -11.13 -53.93 -2.13
N THR A 24 -10.48 -52.87 -1.68
CA THR A 24 -10.95 -51.49 -1.88
C THR A 24 -9.99 -50.77 -2.79
N ILE A 25 -10.50 -50.25 -3.91
CA ILE A 25 -9.78 -49.35 -4.80
C ILE A 25 -10.24 -47.93 -4.50
N GLU A 26 -9.29 -47.04 -4.25
CA GLU A 26 -9.54 -45.63 -3.99
C GLU A 26 -8.94 -44.79 -5.11
N THR A 27 -9.64 -43.75 -5.56
CA THR A 27 -9.15 -42.87 -6.64
C THR A 27 -8.05 -41.90 -6.19
N GLN A 28 -7.82 -41.80 -4.89
CA GLN A 28 -6.86 -40.88 -4.30
C GLN A 28 -6.18 -41.53 -3.09
N LYS A 29 -4.92 -41.15 -2.84
CA LYS A 29 -4.22 -41.57 -1.62
C LYS A 29 -4.76 -40.79 -0.41
N LYS A 30 -4.79 -41.44 0.75
CA LYS A 30 -5.05 -40.77 2.03
C LYS A 30 -3.76 -40.22 2.62
N VAL A 31 -3.83 -39.02 3.17
CA VAL A 31 -2.75 -38.34 3.91
C VAL A 31 -3.18 -38.13 5.36
N GLY A 32 -2.22 -38.13 6.28
CA GLY A 32 -2.47 -38.03 7.73
C GLY A 32 -2.30 -39.37 8.47
N LYS A 33 -2.60 -39.39 9.77
CA LYS A 33 -2.50 -40.58 10.64
C LYS A 33 -3.80 -40.80 11.43
N GLY A 34 -4.12 -42.08 11.68
CA GLY A 34 -5.29 -42.49 12.48
C GLY A 34 -6.61 -41.95 11.92
N ARG A 35 -7.49 -41.47 12.81
CA ARG A 35 -8.80 -40.88 12.44
C ARG A 35 -8.71 -39.58 11.65
N GLY A 36 -7.52 -39.00 11.48
CA GLY A 36 -7.26 -37.82 10.67
C GLY A 36 -6.87 -38.11 9.22
N GLN A 37 -6.88 -39.38 8.79
CA GLN A 37 -6.63 -39.71 7.40
C GLN A 37 -7.74 -39.16 6.49
N VAL A 38 -7.34 -38.33 5.54
CA VAL A 38 -8.22 -37.71 4.54
C VAL A 38 -7.61 -37.87 3.15
N TYR A 39 -8.44 -37.89 2.11
CA TYR A 39 -7.93 -37.93 0.73
C TYR A 39 -7.12 -36.67 0.40
N SER A 40 -6.01 -36.86 -0.32
CA SER A 40 -5.02 -35.81 -0.58
C SER A 40 -5.63 -34.59 -1.27
N PHE A 41 -6.54 -34.75 -2.24
CA PHE A 41 -7.14 -33.60 -2.92
C PHE A 41 -8.13 -32.85 -2.02
N ASN A 42 -8.88 -33.57 -1.18
CA ASN A 42 -9.78 -32.94 -0.19
C ASN A 42 -9.00 -32.06 0.81
N HIS A 43 -7.71 -32.34 0.99
CA HIS A 43 -6.80 -31.55 1.79
C HIS A 43 -6.16 -30.39 1.00
N SER A 44 -5.59 -30.67 -0.17
CA SER A 44 -4.87 -29.66 -0.97
C SER A 44 -5.77 -28.61 -1.60
N LEU A 45 -6.98 -28.98 -2.01
CA LEU A 45 -7.92 -28.06 -2.67
C LEU A 45 -8.27 -26.82 -1.82
N PRO A 46 -8.73 -26.94 -0.57
CA PRO A 46 -9.06 -25.77 0.24
C PRO A 46 -7.84 -24.90 0.56
N ILE A 47 -6.66 -25.52 0.73
CA ILE A 47 -5.41 -24.79 0.96
C ILE A 47 -5.02 -24.01 -0.29
N ALA A 48 -5.01 -24.66 -1.45
CA ALA A 48 -4.73 -24.03 -2.75
C ALA A 48 -5.66 -22.85 -2.99
N ALA A 49 -6.98 -23.06 -2.83
CA ALA A 49 -7.97 -22.00 -2.97
C ALA A 49 -7.69 -20.80 -2.04
N PHE A 50 -7.30 -21.07 -0.79
CA PHE A 50 -6.96 -20.01 0.16
C PHE A 50 -5.71 -19.22 -0.24
N ILE A 51 -4.62 -19.91 -0.61
CA ILE A 51 -3.34 -19.28 -0.97
C ILE A 51 -3.32 -18.67 -2.37
N THR A 52 -4.34 -18.93 -3.21
CA THR A 52 -4.55 -18.25 -4.50
C THR A 52 -5.63 -17.17 -4.44
N GLY A 53 -6.24 -16.95 -3.26
CA GLY A 53 -7.31 -15.95 -3.09
C GLY A 53 -8.68 -16.35 -3.61
N THR A 54 -8.88 -17.60 -4.04
CA THR A 54 -10.16 -18.12 -4.53
C THR A 54 -11.16 -18.27 -3.37
N PRO A 55 -12.31 -17.55 -3.37
CA PRO A 55 -13.28 -17.69 -2.30
C PRO A 55 -13.91 -19.09 -2.27
N THR A 56 -13.95 -19.73 -1.10
CA THR A 56 -14.55 -21.07 -0.91
C THR A 56 -15.97 -21.20 -1.49
N PRO A 57 -16.89 -20.22 -1.32
CA PRO A 57 -18.22 -20.30 -1.93
C PRO A 57 -18.17 -20.35 -3.46
N ARG A 58 -17.29 -19.58 -4.10
CA ARG A 58 -17.13 -19.58 -5.56
C ARG A 58 -16.60 -20.92 -6.07
N LEU A 59 -15.73 -21.56 -5.29
CA LEU A 59 -15.23 -22.89 -5.60
C LEU A 59 -16.33 -23.95 -5.48
N CYS A 60 -17.21 -23.86 -4.47
CA CYS A 60 -18.39 -24.71 -4.36
C CYS A 60 -19.33 -24.53 -5.56
N ASP A 61 -19.61 -23.28 -5.96
CA ASP A 61 -20.46 -22.97 -7.12
C ASP A 61 -19.88 -23.59 -8.40
N LEU A 62 -18.57 -23.46 -8.60
CA LEU A 62 -17.85 -24.08 -9.72
C LEU A 62 -18.00 -25.60 -9.70
N GLY A 63 -17.78 -26.23 -8.54
CA GLY A 63 -17.96 -27.68 -8.38
C GLY A 63 -19.38 -28.13 -8.72
N PHE A 64 -20.39 -27.41 -8.24
CA PHE A 64 -21.79 -27.68 -8.54
C PHE A 64 -22.09 -27.61 -10.04
N LEU A 65 -21.66 -26.55 -10.73
CA LEU A 65 -21.89 -26.37 -12.17
C LEU A 65 -21.19 -27.44 -13.01
N LEU A 66 -20.00 -27.86 -12.61
CA LEU A 66 -19.24 -28.91 -13.28
C LEU A 66 -19.63 -30.33 -12.85
N LYS A 67 -20.60 -30.47 -11.93
CA LYS A 67 -20.99 -31.76 -11.33
C LYS A 67 -19.82 -32.50 -10.67
N LEU A 68 -18.89 -31.75 -10.08
CA LEU A 68 -17.79 -32.26 -9.29
C LEU A 68 -18.18 -32.30 -7.81
N ASP A 69 -17.98 -33.45 -7.18
CA ASP A 69 -18.13 -33.56 -5.74
C ASP A 69 -16.91 -32.93 -5.05
N LEU A 70 -17.12 -31.82 -4.37
CA LEU A 70 -16.09 -31.13 -3.60
C LEU A 70 -16.34 -31.31 -2.09
N PRO A 71 -15.31 -31.17 -1.24
CA PRO A 71 -15.53 -31.08 0.20
C PRO A 71 -16.52 -29.94 0.52
N SER A 72 -17.36 -30.14 1.54
CA SER A 72 -18.27 -29.08 1.97
C SER A 72 -17.51 -27.82 2.37
N ASP A 73 -18.14 -26.66 2.23
CA ASP A 73 -17.58 -25.38 2.66
C ASP A 73 -17.12 -25.41 4.13
N ARG A 74 -17.90 -26.04 5.02
CA ARG A 74 -17.53 -26.26 6.43
C ARG A 74 -16.24 -27.07 6.56
N THR A 75 -16.10 -28.15 5.79
CA THR A 75 -14.90 -29.00 5.78
C THR A 75 -13.69 -28.21 5.27
N MET A 76 -13.85 -27.45 4.19
CA MET A 76 -12.79 -26.63 3.62
C MET A 76 -12.28 -25.58 4.61
N ARG A 77 -13.19 -24.84 5.27
CA ARG A 77 -12.82 -23.86 6.32
C ARG A 77 -12.12 -24.53 7.50
N LYS A 78 -12.55 -25.74 7.88
CA LYS A 78 -11.90 -26.52 8.94
C LYS A 78 -10.45 -26.85 8.56
N THR A 79 -10.21 -27.34 7.34
CA THR A 79 -8.87 -27.64 6.82
C THR A 79 -7.98 -26.39 6.78
N VAL A 80 -8.49 -25.26 6.29
CA VAL A 80 -7.76 -23.99 6.33
C VAL A 80 -7.38 -23.63 7.76
N ARG A 81 -8.33 -23.70 8.71
CA ARG A 81 -8.08 -23.32 10.11
C ARG A 81 -7.06 -24.23 10.81
N GLU A 82 -7.19 -25.54 10.64
CA GLU A 82 -6.42 -26.51 11.42
C GLU A 82 -5.04 -26.80 10.84
N ILE A 83 -4.85 -26.58 9.53
CA ILE A 83 -3.63 -26.95 8.83
C ILE A 83 -3.05 -25.74 8.13
N GLY A 84 -3.85 -25.09 7.27
CA GLY A 84 -3.42 -23.91 6.52
C GLY A 84 -2.90 -22.79 7.42
N SER A 85 -3.63 -22.47 8.50
CA SER A 85 -3.26 -21.37 9.39
C SER A 85 -1.91 -21.57 10.05
N VAL A 86 -1.66 -22.77 10.58
CA VAL A 86 -0.42 -23.11 11.28
C VAL A 86 0.77 -23.04 10.31
N SER A 87 0.61 -23.57 9.10
CA SER A 87 1.66 -23.51 8.08
C SER A 87 1.94 -22.08 7.60
N ILE A 88 0.89 -21.29 7.36
CA ILE A 88 1.04 -19.89 6.91
C ILE A 88 1.71 -19.05 8.00
N GLU A 89 1.34 -19.23 9.27
CA GLU A 89 1.95 -18.48 10.36
C GLU A 89 3.45 -18.75 10.44
N ARG A 90 3.86 -20.02 10.45
CA ARG A 90 5.28 -20.40 10.48
C ARG A 90 6.06 -19.81 9.31
N VAL A 91 5.59 -20.01 8.08
CA VAL A 91 6.29 -19.52 6.88
C VAL A 91 6.33 -18.00 6.85
N SER A 92 5.26 -17.34 7.29
CA SER A 92 5.19 -15.88 7.33
C SER A 92 6.21 -15.27 8.27
N ASP A 93 6.49 -15.90 9.40
CA ASP A 93 7.40 -15.34 10.40
C ASP A 93 8.86 -15.44 9.88
N ASP A 94 9.28 -16.62 9.41
CA ASP A 94 10.60 -16.85 8.78
C ASP A 94 10.83 -15.90 7.59
N TRP A 95 9.82 -15.74 6.73
CA TRP A 95 9.92 -14.88 5.53
C TRP A 95 9.98 -13.39 5.87
N GLN A 96 9.32 -12.99 6.95
CA GLN A 96 9.28 -11.61 7.39
C GLN A 96 10.59 -11.21 8.09
N GLU A 97 11.24 -12.14 8.81
CA GLU A 97 12.59 -11.98 9.33
C GLU A 97 13.59 -11.77 8.18
N MET A 98 13.60 -12.66 7.18
CA MET A 98 14.46 -12.50 5.99
C MET A 98 14.24 -11.15 5.28
N ALA A 99 13.00 -10.72 5.12
CA ALA A 99 12.69 -9.43 4.49
C ALA A 99 13.23 -8.24 5.31
N ARG A 100 13.22 -8.33 6.65
CA ARG A 100 13.79 -7.32 7.55
C ARG A 100 15.31 -7.30 7.47
N GLU A 101 15.96 -8.46 7.46
CA GLU A 101 17.42 -8.57 7.32
C GLU A 101 17.91 -7.90 6.03
N ILE A 102 17.29 -8.23 4.89
CA ILE A 102 17.63 -7.62 3.60
C ILE A 102 17.45 -6.10 3.64
N ALA A 103 16.36 -5.59 4.23
CA ALA A 103 16.12 -4.17 4.35
C ALA A 103 17.17 -3.47 5.25
N VAL A 104 17.50 -4.08 6.39
CA VAL A 104 18.52 -3.55 7.32
C VAL A 104 19.89 -3.54 6.66
N ASP A 105 20.30 -4.61 5.98
CA ASP A 105 21.57 -4.70 5.28
C ASP A 105 21.67 -3.65 4.18
N ALA A 106 20.60 -3.48 3.39
CA ALA A 106 20.53 -2.48 2.33
C ALA A 106 20.58 -1.04 2.87
N SER A 107 20.17 -0.81 4.12
CA SER A 107 20.24 0.51 4.76
C SER A 107 21.67 0.97 5.07
N GLN A 108 22.63 0.04 5.14
CA GLN A 108 24.04 0.31 5.49
C GLN A 108 24.20 1.11 6.78
N GLY A 109 23.34 0.86 7.77
CA GLY A 109 23.38 1.53 9.08
C GLY A 109 22.81 2.95 9.10
N ASN A 110 22.16 3.42 8.02
CA ASN A 110 21.53 4.75 7.98
C ASN A 110 20.12 4.80 8.58
N GLY A 111 19.60 3.67 9.06
CA GLY A 111 18.21 3.47 9.45
C GLY A 111 17.27 3.39 8.24
N LEU A 112 16.13 2.72 8.43
CA LEU A 112 15.14 2.50 7.37
C LEU A 112 14.32 3.76 7.08
N GLU A 113 13.98 3.92 5.80
CA GLU A 113 12.98 4.89 5.35
C GLU A 113 11.74 4.13 4.91
N VAL A 114 10.64 4.25 5.65
CA VAL A 114 9.48 3.38 5.45
C VAL A 114 8.27 4.14 4.96
N SER A 115 7.47 3.50 4.13
CA SER A 115 6.14 3.95 3.79
C SER A 115 5.12 3.25 4.68
N ILE A 116 4.15 4.01 5.18
CA ILE A 116 3.08 3.53 6.05
C ILE A 116 1.72 3.86 5.44
N ASP A 117 0.84 2.87 5.39
CA ASP A 117 -0.55 3.10 4.99
C ASP A 117 -1.48 2.00 5.54
N GLY A 118 -2.75 2.38 5.73
CA GLY A 118 -3.81 1.56 6.28
C GLY A 118 -4.95 1.31 5.29
N GLN A 119 -5.24 0.03 5.01
CA GLN A 119 -6.38 -0.36 4.18
C GLN A 119 -7.52 -0.96 5.01
N PHE A 120 -8.70 -0.37 4.87
CA PHE A 120 -9.93 -0.83 5.50
C PHE A 120 -10.70 -1.84 4.62
N ASP A 121 -11.38 -2.77 5.28
CA ASP A 121 -12.24 -3.76 4.62
C ASP A 121 -13.55 -3.17 4.08
N ALA A 122 -14.02 -2.04 4.62
CA ALA A 122 -15.17 -1.31 4.11
C ALA A 122 -14.96 0.21 4.19
N PRO A 123 -15.75 1.03 3.48
CA PRO A 123 -15.66 2.48 3.59
C PRO A 123 -16.03 3.01 4.98
N GLY A 124 -15.30 4.03 5.45
CA GLY A 124 -15.70 4.91 6.55
C GLY A 124 -15.94 4.22 7.89
N HIS A 125 -16.94 4.71 8.63
CA HIS A 125 -17.24 4.28 10.00
C HIS A 125 -17.70 2.82 10.13
N THR A 126 -18.09 2.17 9.03
CA THR A 126 -18.60 0.79 9.04
C THR A 126 -17.51 -0.28 8.91
N ALA A 127 -16.25 0.14 8.70
CA ALA A 127 -15.13 -0.78 8.61
C ALA A 127 -15.00 -1.63 9.88
N THR A 128 -14.82 -2.92 9.68
CA THR A 128 -14.70 -3.90 10.77
C THR A 128 -13.26 -4.34 10.95
N ASN A 129 -12.49 -4.36 9.87
CA ASN A 129 -11.08 -4.69 9.88
C ASN A 129 -10.26 -3.61 9.17
N ASN A 130 -9.04 -3.48 9.62
CA ASN A 130 -8.05 -2.61 9.01
C ASN A 130 -6.70 -3.32 9.07
N LYS A 131 -5.93 -3.20 7.99
CA LYS A 131 -4.53 -3.66 7.96
C LYS A 131 -3.65 -2.45 7.71
N ASN A 132 -2.63 -2.30 8.55
CA ASN A 132 -1.59 -1.32 8.39
C ASN A 132 -0.35 -2.04 7.94
N THR A 133 0.38 -1.44 7.00
CA THR A 133 1.56 -2.07 6.40
C THR A 133 2.70 -1.07 6.36
N VAL A 134 3.87 -1.55 6.75
CA VAL A 134 5.13 -0.83 6.73
C VAL A 134 6.00 -1.46 5.67
N ILE A 135 6.36 -0.68 4.65
CA ILE A 135 7.18 -1.13 3.52
C ILE A 135 8.45 -0.30 3.50
N ASP A 136 9.62 -0.95 3.43
CA ASP A 136 10.88 -0.24 3.24
C ASP A 136 10.91 0.42 1.86
N CYS A 137 11.18 1.72 1.79
CA CYS A 137 11.12 2.48 0.54
C CYS A 137 12.28 2.16 -0.41
N HIS A 138 13.38 1.60 0.10
CA HIS A 138 14.56 1.30 -0.70
C HIS A 138 14.46 -0.07 -1.39
N THR A 139 14.28 -1.12 -0.60
CA THR A 139 14.12 -2.51 -1.07
C THR A 139 12.71 -2.82 -1.56
N LYS A 140 11.72 -1.99 -1.19
CA LYS A 140 10.28 -2.18 -1.46
C LYS A 140 9.65 -3.38 -0.76
N LEU A 141 10.36 -4.02 0.18
CA LEU A 141 9.88 -5.16 0.94
C LEU A 141 8.90 -4.72 2.04
N ALA A 142 7.80 -5.45 2.19
CA ALA A 142 6.89 -5.29 3.31
C ALA A 142 7.50 -5.97 4.55
N ILE A 143 7.89 -5.15 5.53
CA ILE A 143 8.70 -5.59 6.68
C ILE A 143 7.89 -5.70 7.98
N ALA A 144 6.76 -4.99 8.09
CA ALA A 144 5.83 -5.12 9.21
C ALA A 144 4.38 -4.92 8.77
N SER A 145 3.46 -5.53 9.52
CA SER A 145 2.04 -5.27 9.35
C SER A 145 1.27 -5.48 10.64
N ALA A 146 0.24 -4.69 10.86
CA ALA A 146 -0.70 -4.89 11.96
C ALA A 146 -2.12 -5.00 11.41
N VAL A 147 -2.80 -6.09 11.78
CA VAL A 147 -4.18 -6.34 11.40
C VAL A 147 -5.07 -6.18 12.63
N LEU A 148 -5.98 -5.21 12.56
CA LEU A 148 -6.86 -4.86 13.65
C LEU A 148 -8.32 -5.11 13.29
N HIS A 149 -9.08 -5.44 14.32
CA HIS A 149 -10.53 -5.56 14.28
C HIS A 149 -11.15 -4.49 15.18
N LYS A 150 -12.28 -3.89 14.78
CA LYS A 150 -12.93 -2.78 15.50
C LYS A 150 -13.29 -3.09 16.95
N GLY A 151 -13.49 -4.38 17.26
CA GLY A 151 -13.82 -4.88 18.59
C GLY A 151 -12.62 -5.15 19.49
N LEU A 152 -11.39 -4.88 19.05
CA LEU A 152 -10.21 -5.01 19.91
C LEU A 152 -10.20 -3.92 21.00
N PRO A 153 -9.71 -4.23 22.21
CA PRO A 153 -9.51 -3.23 23.26
C PRO A 153 -8.67 -2.04 22.76
N GLY A 154 -9.07 -0.82 23.13
CA GLY A 154 -8.40 0.43 22.70
C GLY A 154 -8.90 0.99 21.37
N ILE A 155 -9.62 0.21 20.57
CA ILE A 155 -10.32 0.70 19.37
C ILE A 155 -11.74 1.17 19.70
N ASP A 156 -12.38 0.53 20.69
CA ASP A 156 -13.70 0.88 21.24
C ASP A 156 -14.80 0.97 20.18
N GLY A 157 -14.74 0.12 19.14
CA GLY A 157 -15.69 0.15 18.03
C GLY A 157 -15.51 1.33 17.07
N VAL A 158 -14.53 2.21 17.30
CA VAL A 158 -14.25 3.38 16.48
C VAL A 158 -13.25 3.02 15.39
N SER A 159 -13.75 2.66 14.22
CA SER A 159 -12.95 2.17 13.09
C SER A 159 -11.79 3.09 12.70
N CYS A 160 -11.96 4.41 12.75
CA CYS A 160 -10.89 5.36 12.40
C CYS A 160 -9.69 5.33 13.36
N ARG A 161 -9.80 4.72 14.55
CA ARG A 161 -8.67 4.50 15.47
C ARG A 161 -7.78 3.33 15.07
N MET A 162 -8.31 2.38 14.28
CA MET A 162 -7.55 1.19 13.88
C MET A 162 -6.28 1.57 13.13
N GLU A 163 -6.33 2.54 12.22
CA GLU A 163 -5.15 2.94 11.45
C GLU A 163 -4.04 3.50 12.35
N SER A 164 -4.39 4.38 13.30
CA SER A 164 -3.42 4.94 14.25
C SER A 164 -2.81 3.88 15.16
N VAL A 165 -3.64 2.98 15.72
CA VAL A 165 -3.16 1.94 16.65
C VAL A 165 -2.34 0.90 15.90
N GLY A 166 -2.75 0.49 14.71
CA GLY A 166 -2.04 -0.55 13.96
C GLY A 166 -0.74 -0.03 13.35
N THR A 167 -0.71 1.22 12.88
CA THR A 167 0.56 1.84 12.46
C THR A 167 1.54 1.92 13.62
N HIS A 168 1.06 2.33 14.80
CA HIS A 168 1.87 2.36 16.02
C HIS A 168 2.41 0.97 16.40
N GLN A 169 1.55 -0.05 16.44
CA GLN A 169 1.95 -1.43 16.72
C GLN A 169 3.01 -1.94 15.74
N ALA A 170 2.82 -1.72 14.44
CA ALA A 170 3.76 -2.20 13.43
C ALA A 170 5.13 -1.52 13.51
N LEU A 171 5.19 -0.22 13.85
CA LEU A 171 6.46 0.48 14.04
C LEU A 171 7.15 0.10 15.35
N VAL A 172 6.39 -0.01 16.45
CA VAL A 172 6.95 -0.46 17.74
C VAL A 172 7.49 -1.88 17.63
N GLU A 173 6.83 -2.77 16.89
CA GLU A 173 7.35 -4.12 16.63
C GLU A 173 8.73 -4.07 15.95
N LEU A 174 8.93 -3.24 14.94
CA LEU A 174 10.24 -3.11 14.30
C LEU A 174 11.30 -2.62 15.28
N ILE A 175 10.99 -1.58 16.06
CA ILE A 175 11.92 -1.00 17.05
C ILE A 175 12.28 -2.02 18.13
N ASP A 176 11.30 -2.78 18.63
CA ASP A 176 11.51 -3.81 19.65
C ASP A 176 12.34 -4.99 19.13
N ASN A 177 12.38 -5.20 17.82
CA ASN A 177 13.28 -6.14 17.15
C ASN A 177 14.66 -5.52 16.82
N GLY A 178 14.98 -4.34 17.36
CA GLY A 178 16.26 -3.67 17.15
C GLY A 178 16.43 -3.00 15.79
N ILE A 179 15.35 -2.83 15.03
CA ILE A 179 15.38 -2.22 13.70
C ILE A 179 15.21 -0.71 13.83
N GLU A 180 16.23 0.04 13.40
CA GLU A 180 16.18 1.50 13.38
C GLU A 180 15.33 1.99 12.20
N VAL A 181 14.26 2.73 12.50
CA VAL A 181 13.45 3.45 11.50
C VAL A 181 13.74 4.94 11.62
N ARG A 182 14.45 5.50 10.65
CA ARG A 182 14.83 6.93 10.68
C ARG A 182 13.70 7.84 10.21
N ARG A 183 12.98 7.42 9.17
CA ARG A 183 11.99 8.26 8.49
C ARG A 183 10.78 7.43 8.09
N ARG A 184 9.60 8.04 8.17
CA ARG A 184 8.35 7.51 7.62
C ARG A 184 7.72 8.47 6.62
N VAL A 185 7.09 7.93 5.59
CA VAL A 185 6.19 8.65 4.68
C VAL A 185 4.77 8.13 4.81
N GLY A 186 3.80 9.05 4.77
CA GLY A 186 2.39 8.71 4.86
C GLY A 186 1.49 9.93 4.71
N ASP A 187 0.22 9.71 4.99
CA ASP A 187 -0.85 10.70 4.89
C ASP A 187 -0.79 11.77 6.00
N GLN A 188 -1.56 12.84 5.80
CA GLN A 188 -1.84 13.85 6.84
C GLN A 188 -2.86 13.36 7.89
N ASN A 189 -2.80 12.09 8.30
CA ASN A 189 -3.69 11.54 9.32
C ASN A 189 -3.28 12.05 10.72
N LEU A 190 -4.11 12.91 11.29
CA LEU A 190 -3.83 13.55 12.59
C LEU A 190 -3.74 12.54 13.74
N MET A 191 -4.51 11.44 13.72
CA MET A 191 -4.51 10.44 14.78
C MET A 191 -3.23 9.61 14.75
N VAL A 192 -2.81 9.16 13.56
CA VAL A 192 -1.52 8.48 13.34
C VAL A 192 -0.37 9.39 13.79
N ASN A 193 -0.38 10.64 13.34
CA ASN A 193 0.70 11.58 13.67
C ASN A 193 0.73 11.96 15.16
N LYS A 194 -0.41 11.94 15.85
CA LYS A 194 -0.49 12.20 17.29
C LYS A 194 0.10 11.03 18.07
N ILE A 195 -0.40 9.81 17.86
CA ILE A 195 0.03 8.64 18.64
C ILE A 195 1.53 8.37 18.49
N LEU A 196 2.07 8.51 17.27
CA LEU A 196 3.50 8.28 17.02
C LEU A 196 4.40 9.36 17.62
N ARG A 197 3.90 10.59 17.79
CA ARG A 197 4.65 11.66 18.44
C ARG A 197 4.64 11.54 19.96
N GLU A 198 3.57 10.99 20.52
CA GLU A 198 3.38 10.87 21.97
C GLU A 198 4.12 9.66 22.56
N ASP A 199 4.39 8.62 21.77
CA ASP A 199 5.17 7.46 22.20
C ASP A 199 6.69 7.73 22.08
N PRO A 200 7.48 7.60 23.17
CA PRO A 200 8.93 7.79 23.16
C PRO A 200 9.70 6.93 22.15
N LYS A 201 9.22 5.71 21.84
CA LYS A 201 9.86 4.80 20.88
C LYS A 201 9.78 5.35 19.46
N THR A 202 8.67 5.98 19.09
CA THR A 202 8.43 6.45 17.71
C THR A 202 8.60 7.96 17.55
N ALA A 203 8.74 8.73 18.64
CA ALA A 203 8.80 10.19 18.61
C ALA A 203 9.99 10.74 17.79
N ASN A 204 11.09 9.99 17.71
CA ASN A 204 12.30 10.38 16.96
C ASN A 204 12.23 10.05 15.46
N ILE A 205 11.19 9.34 15.00
CA ILE A 205 11.03 9.01 13.58
C ILE A 205 10.63 10.26 12.81
N GLU A 206 11.44 10.66 11.83
CA GLU A 206 11.12 11.81 10.97
C GLU A 206 9.86 11.52 10.14
N MET A 207 8.85 12.39 10.26
CA MET A 207 7.67 12.35 9.41
C MET A 207 7.88 13.16 8.14
N THR A 208 7.71 12.51 6.99
CA THR A 208 7.57 13.15 5.69
C THR A 208 6.15 12.97 5.17
N LEU A 209 5.60 14.01 4.54
CA LEU A 209 4.30 13.91 3.88
C LEU A 209 4.46 13.37 2.47
N ASP A 210 3.53 12.51 2.07
CA ASP A 210 3.44 12.09 0.68
C ASP A 210 3.20 13.28 -0.25
N TRP A 211 4.09 13.42 -1.24
CA TRP A 211 4.05 14.43 -2.26
C TRP A 211 2.76 14.42 -3.09
N TRP A 212 2.18 13.24 -3.33
CA TRP A 212 0.90 13.13 -4.04
C TRP A 212 -0.20 13.95 -3.37
N HIS A 213 -0.31 13.92 -2.03
CA HIS A 213 -1.31 14.69 -1.29
C HIS A 213 -1.12 16.20 -1.39
N VAL A 214 0.13 16.66 -1.53
CA VAL A 214 0.45 18.07 -1.78
C VAL A 214 -0.08 18.49 -3.15
N GLN A 215 0.31 17.78 -4.21
CA GLN A 215 -0.12 18.14 -5.57
C GLN A 215 -1.63 17.94 -5.79
N LYS A 216 -2.25 16.90 -5.21
CA LYS A 216 -3.68 16.58 -5.37
C LYS A 216 -4.56 17.70 -4.84
N SER A 217 -4.22 18.22 -3.65
CA SER A 217 -4.92 19.34 -3.04
C SER A 217 -4.81 20.60 -3.92
N MET A 218 -3.60 20.91 -4.42
CA MET A 218 -3.39 22.03 -5.32
C MET A 218 -4.15 21.89 -6.65
N ARG A 219 -4.20 20.68 -7.25
CA ARG A 219 -4.95 20.45 -8.50
C ARG A 219 -6.43 20.79 -8.31
N LYS A 220 -7.02 20.39 -7.18
CA LYS A 220 -8.41 20.71 -6.84
C LYS A 220 -8.62 22.22 -6.69
N GLU A 221 -7.70 22.91 -6.04
CA GLU A 221 -7.74 24.37 -5.85
C GLU A 221 -7.58 25.12 -7.18
N TRP A 222 -6.63 24.68 -8.01
CA TRP A 222 -6.42 25.21 -9.34
C TRP A 222 -7.68 25.18 -10.20
N TRP A 223 -8.37 24.04 -10.25
CA TRP A 223 -9.59 23.93 -11.03
C TRP A 223 -10.75 24.76 -10.49
N LYS A 224 -10.79 25.05 -9.17
CA LYS A 224 -11.73 26.04 -8.63
C LYS A 224 -11.41 27.44 -9.14
N MET A 225 -10.14 27.83 -9.13
CA MET A 225 -9.70 29.14 -9.64
C MET A 225 -10.01 29.29 -11.13
N VAL A 226 -9.76 28.25 -11.93
CA VAL A 226 -10.04 28.26 -13.38
C VAL A 226 -11.52 28.49 -13.70
N LYS A 227 -12.45 28.02 -12.86
CA LYS A 227 -13.89 28.29 -13.04
C LYS A 227 -14.22 29.78 -12.95
N ALA A 228 -13.58 30.49 -12.03
CA ALA A 228 -13.75 31.94 -11.89
C ALA A 228 -12.88 32.73 -12.89
N ASN A 229 -11.75 32.14 -13.32
CA ASN A 229 -10.73 32.77 -14.14
C ASN A 229 -10.29 31.82 -15.27
N PRO A 230 -11.08 31.65 -16.36
CA PRO A 230 -10.80 30.67 -17.40
C PRO A 230 -9.43 30.83 -18.08
N GLY A 231 -8.89 32.06 -18.09
CA GLY A 231 -7.57 32.38 -18.62
C GLY A 231 -6.38 31.69 -17.89
N LEU A 232 -6.61 31.07 -16.74
CA LEU A 232 -5.61 30.28 -16.01
C LEU A 232 -5.46 28.85 -16.56
N ALA A 233 -6.42 28.33 -17.34
CA ALA A 233 -6.38 26.96 -17.84
C ALA A 233 -5.09 26.61 -18.62
N PRO A 234 -4.56 27.46 -19.51
CA PRO A 234 -3.32 27.18 -20.24
C PRO A 234 -2.08 27.03 -19.36
N PHE A 235 -2.10 27.58 -18.14
CA PHE A 235 -0.97 27.53 -17.20
C PHE A 235 -0.93 26.23 -16.37
N TYR A 236 -2.03 25.47 -16.31
CA TYR A 236 -2.13 24.26 -15.49
C TYR A 236 -0.96 23.30 -15.73
N ARG A 237 -0.78 22.86 -16.98
CA ARG A 237 0.27 21.89 -17.33
C ARG A 237 1.67 22.43 -17.01
N MET A 238 1.91 23.70 -17.31
CA MET A 238 3.20 24.35 -17.06
C MET A 238 3.53 24.38 -15.56
N PHE A 239 2.55 24.74 -14.73
CA PHE A 239 2.70 24.81 -13.29
C PHE A 239 2.99 23.43 -12.68
N PHE A 240 2.21 22.41 -13.02
CA PHE A 240 2.40 21.08 -12.41
C PHE A 240 3.67 20.37 -12.89
N ILE A 241 4.14 20.63 -14.12
CA ILE A 241 5.46 20.18 -14.57
C ILE A 241 6.57 20.89 -13.78
N HIS A 242 6.46 22.21 -13.60
CA HIS A 242 7.41 22.99 -12.78
C HIS A 242 7.43 22.48 -11.34
N LEU A 243 6.26 22.29 -10.74
CA LEU A 243 6.10 21.79 -9.37
C LEU A 243 6.78 20.43 -9.18
N PHE A 244 6.56 19.49 -10.12
CA PHE A 244 7.19 18.17 -10.09
C PHE A 244 8.71 18.25 -10.31
N HIS A 245 9.16 19.07 -11.25
CA HIS A 245 10.59 19.28 -11.49
C HIS A 245 11.30 19.83 -10.25
N VAL A 246 10.71 20.81 -9.58
CA VAL A 246 11.26 21.41 -8.36
C VAL A 246 11.33 20.40 -7.23
N HIS A 247 10.28 19.59 -7.03
CA HIS A 247 10.31 18.52 -6.03
C HIS A 247 11.42 17.49 -6.30
N LYS A 248 11.59 17.06 -7.56
CA LYS A 248 12.67 16.14 -7.95
C LYS A 248 14.06 16.77 -7.80
N LYS A 249 14.20 18.05 -8.10
CA LYS A 249 15.48 18.78 -8.04
C LYS A 249 15.93 19.06 -6.60
N TYR A 250 14.99 19.29 -5.69
CA TYR A 250 15.24 19.66 -4.30
C TYR A 250 14.58 18.66 -3.32
N PRO A 251 15.14 17.43 -3.22
CA PRO A 251 14.57 16.38 -2.40
C PRO A 251 14.92 16.52 -0.91
N LYS A 252 15.97 17.27 -0.57
CA LYS A 252 16.44 17.42 0.82
C LYS A 252 15.66 18.49 1.57
N LYS A 253 15.48 18.28 2.88
CA LYS A 253 14.80 19.21 3.79
C LYS A 253 15.44 20.61 3.83
N GLU A 254 16.76 20.66 3.80
CA GLU A 254 17.57 21.89 3.82
C GLU A 254 17.27 22.80 2.62
N ASP A 255 16.97 22.20 1.46
CA ASP A 255 16.70 22.91 0.21
C ASP A 255 15.24 23.37 0.07
N ARG A 256 14.32 22.88 0.92
CA ARG A 256 12.88 23.11 0.77
C ARG A 256 12.47 24.58 0.83
N PRO A 257 13.06 25.45 1.68
CA PRO A 257 12.76 26.88 1.65
C PRO A 257 13.08 27.53 0.30
N ARG A 258 14.25 27.19 -0.29
CA ARG A 258 14.62 27.64 -1.64
C ARG A 258 13.67 27.07 -2.69
N ALA A 259 13.38 25.77 -2.61
CA ALA A 259 12.47 25.11 -3.53
C ALA A 259 11.06 25.73 -3.52
N LEU A 260 10.57 26.10 -2.32
CA LEU A 260 9.29 26.79 -2.16
C LEU A 260 9.31 28.14 -2.89
N GLU A 261 10.36 28.95 -2.70
CA GLU A 261 10.49 30.22 -3.44
C GLU A 261 10.58 30.01 -4.96
N VAL A 262 11.24 28.94 -5.43
CA VAL A 262 11.24 28.58 -6.86
C VAL A 262 9.83 28.25 -7.35
N VAL A 263 9.01 27.54 -6.57
CA VAL A 263 7.59 27.29 -6.92
C VAL A 263 6.79 28.59 -6.90
N GLN A 264 6.91 29.38 -5.84
CA GLN A 264 6.19 30.65 -5.67
C GLN A 264 6.55 31.66 -6.76
N SER A 265 7.79 31.63 -7.26
CA SER A 265 8.23 32.47 -8.37
C SER A 265 7.46 32.25 -9.68
N PHE A 266 6.61 31.22 -9.75
CA PHE A 266 5.69 31.03 -10.87
C PHE A 266 4.77 32.24 -11.09
N VAL A 267 4.44 33.02 -10.04
CA VAL A 267 3.71 34.30 -10.19
C VAL A 267 4.48 35.31 -11.06
N MET A 268 5.81 35.25 -11.07
CA MET A 268 6.65 36.09 -11.92
C MET A 268 6.66 35.56 -13.37
N HIS A 269 6.66 34.24 -13.55
CA HIS A 269 6.53 33.63 -14.88
C HIS A 269 5.22 33.99 -15.58
N ILE A 270 4.09 34.05 -14.86
CA ILE A 270 2.79 34.45 -15.41
C ILE A 270 2.84 35.92 -15.90
N GLN A 271 3.64 36.77 -15.25
CA GLN A 271 3.90 38.15 -15.66
C GLN A 271 4.99 38.28 -16.75
N GLY A 272 5.57 37.17 -17.22
CA GLY A 272 6.70 37.20 -18.16
C GLY A 272 8.01 37.74 -17.57
N LYS A 273 8.10 37.87 -16.25
CA LYS A 273 9.30 38.34 -15.55
C LYS A 273 10.20 37.16 -15.18
N HIS A 274 11.46 37.23 -15.57
CA HIS A 274 12.45 36.19 -15.31
C HIS A 274 13.62 36.63 -14.39
N LYS A 275 13.60 37.88 -13.95
CA LYS A 275 14.51 38.47 -12.95
C LYS A 275 13.71 39.45 -12.09
N TRP A 276 14.01 39.50 -10.80
CA TRP A 276 13.36 40.37 -9.83
C TRP A 276 14.29 40.70 -8.67
N ALA A 277 14.01 41.78 -7.94
CA ALA A 277 14.77 42.17 -6.76
C ALA A 277 14.42 41.28 -5.56
N LYS A 278 15.33 41.23 -4.57
CA LYS A 278 15.00 40.61 -3.28
C LYS A 278 13.87 41.37 -2.60
N SER A 279 12.97 40.65 -1.97
CA SER A 279 11.86 41.20 -1.20
C SER A 279 11.57 40.30 0.01
N GLU A 280 10.60 40.68 0.84
CA GLU A 280 10.10 39.81 1.92
C GLU A 280 9.57 38.47 1.40
N GLU A 281 9.08 38.42 0.16
CA GLU A 281 8.54 37.21 -0.46
C GLU A 281 9.60 36.36 -1.17
N PHE A 282 10.67 36.99 -1.66
CA PHE A 282 11.71 36.35 -2.44
C PHE A 282 13.07 36.72 -1.88
N LYS A 283 13.52 35.98 -0.87
CA LYS A 283 14.79 36.21 -0.16
C LYS A 283 15.93 35.42 -0.78
N LEU A 284 15.63 34.22 -1.27
CA LEU A 284 16.58 33.21 -1.75
C LEU A 284 16.68 33.16 -3.29
N VAL A 285 15.59 33.44 -4.00
CA VAL A 285 15.48 33.30 -5.46
C VAL A 285 15.14 34.64 -6.10
N THR A 286 15.99 35.14 -7.00
CA THR A 286 15.82 36.44 -7.69
C THR A 286 15.79 36.34 -9.22
N LYS A 287 15.95 35.13 -9.75
CA LYS A 287 15.94 34.86 -11.20
C LYS A 287 15.56 33.42 -11.48
N CYS A 288 15.06 33.17 -12.67
CA CYS A 288 14.77 31.81 -13.15
C CYS A 288 16.06 31.03 -13.38
N GLU A 289 16.02 29.73 -13.08
CA GLU A 289 17.17 28.81 -13.23
C GLU A 289 17.16 28.05 -14.57
N HIS A 290 16.53 28.61 -15.60
CA HIS A 290 16.46 28.00 -16.93
C HIS A 290 16.99 28.95 -18.02
N GLY A 291 17.57 28.36 -19.07
CA GLY A 291 17.93 29.08 -20.29
C GLY A 291 16.70 29.47 -21.12
N LYS A 292 16.92 29.98 -22.35
CA LYS A 292 15.82 30.24 -23.29
C LYS A 292 15.13 28.91 -23.64
N LEU A 293 13.85 28.79 -23.32
CA LEU A 293 13.02 27.64 -23.73
C LEU A 293 12.70 27.73 -25.23
N LYS A 294 12.44 26.57 -25.88
CA LYS A 294 12.10 26.50 -27.31
C LYS A 294 10.97 27.49 -27.64
N ARG A 295 11.14 28.20 -28.77
CA ARG A 295 10.19 29.21 -29.27
C ARG A 295 8.81 28.56 -29.43
N MET A 296 7.78 29.20 -28.90
CA MET A 296 6.39 28.79 -29.11
C MET A 296 6.07 28.74 -30.60
N LYS A 297 5.11 27.89 -31.00
CA LYS A 297 4.70 27.83 -32.41
C LYS A 297 4.21 29.21 -32.85
N LYS A 298 4.49 29.59 -34.10
CA LYS A 298 4.13 30.91 -34.66
C LYS A 298 2.62 31.13 -34.47
N GLY A 299 2.21 32.11 -33.67
CA GLY A 299 0.81 32.42 -33.36
C GLY A 299 0.35 32.10 -31.92
N GLU A 300 1.07 31.28 -31.16
CA GLU A 300 0.79 31.09 -29.73
C GLU A 300 1.25 32.30 -28.93
N LYS A 301 0.32 33.16 -28.50
CA LYS A 301 0.55 34.14 -27.44
C LYS A 301 -0.03 33.59 -26.14
N ARG A 302 0.83 33.36 -25.14
CA ARG A 302 0.36 33.10 -23.78
C ARG A 302 -0.13 34.43 -23.18
N PRO A 303 -1.23 34.43 -22.42
CA PRO A 303 -1.63 35.62 -21.68
C PRO A 303 -0.50 36.06 -20.75
N THR A 304 -0.16 37.35 -20.75
CA THR A 304 0.71 37.92 -19.72
C THR A 304 -0.15 38.81 -18.86
N TRP A 305 -0.14 38.56 -17.56
CA TRP A 305 -1.03 39.25 -16.63
C TRP A 305 -0.30 40.40 -15.93
N LYS A 306 -1.03 41.47 -15.65
CA LYS A 306 -0.52 42.57 -14.81
C LYS A 306 -0.45 42.11 -13.36
N ALA A 307 0.42 42.74 -12.58
CA ALA A 307 0.60 42.40 -11.16
C ALA A 307 -0.69 42.49 -10.33
N SER A 308 -1.60 43.41 -10.69
CA SER A 308 -2.87 43.64 -10.00
C SER A 308 -4.06 42.85 -10.58
N SER A 309 -3.82 41.86 -11.44
CA SER A 309 -4.92 41.10 -12.04
C SER A 309 -5.51 40.10 -11.04
N LYS A 310 -6.83 39.91 -11.10
CA LYS A 310 -7.56 38.97 -10.22
C LYS A 310 -7.05 37.53 -10.36
N GLU A 311 -6.61 37.17 -11.55
CA GLU A 311 -6.06 35.87 -11.90
C GLU A 311 -4.72 35.63 -11.19
N LEU A 312 -3.85 36.65 -11.16
CA LEU A 312 -2.56 36.55 -10.49
C LEU A 312 -2.72 36.53 -8.98
N GLU A 313 -3.62 37.33 -8.42
CA GLU A 313 -3.94 37.29 -6.99
C GLU A 313 -4.48 35.93 -6.57
N ALA A 314 -5.37 35.31 -7.35
CA ALA A 314 -5.86 33.96 -7.07
C ALA A 314 -4.71 32.92 -7.01
N VAL A 315 -3.79 32.96 -7.99
CA VAL A 315 -2.61 32.08 -7.97
C VAL A 315 -1.71 32.38 -6.78
N ARG A 316 -1.54 33.65 -6.42
CA ARG A 316 -0.76 34.08 -5.25
C ARG A 316 -1.36 33.54 -3.96
N GLU A 317 -2.66 33.72 -3.73
CA GLU A 317 -3.36 33.18 -2.57
C GLU A 317 -3.14 31.67 -2.42
N MET A 318 -3.23 30.90 -3.51
CA MET A 318 -2.96 29.46 -3.49
C MET A 318 -1.50 29.12 -3.14
N LEU A 319 -0.51 29.80 -3.76
CA LEU A 319 0.92 29.50 -3.59
C LEU A 319 1.52 29.99 -2.27
N PHE A 320 0.88 30.97 -1.64
CA PHE A 320 1.30 31.53 -0.35
C PHE A 320 0.39 31.09 0.79
N ALA A 321 -0.65 30.29 0.52
CA ALA A 321 -1.51 29.72 1.55
C ALA A 321 -0.66 28.98 2.62
N PRO A 322 -0.83 29.29 3.91
CA PRO A 322 -0.06 28.66 4.99
C PRO A 322 -0.15 27.13 4.98
N LYS A 323 -1.31 26.60 4.59
CA LYS A 323 -1.54 25.15 4.44
C LYS A 323 -0.67 24.54 3.35
N PHE A 324 -0.55 25.18 2.19
CA PHE A 324 0.30 24.72 1.11
C PHE A 324 1.78 24.83 1.50
N VAL A 325 2.21 25.97 2.04
CA VAL A 325 3.59 26.20 2.49
C VAL A 325 4.02 25.11 3.47
N LYS A 326 3.22 24.87 4.52
CA LYS A 326 3.51 23.81 5.50
C LYS A 326 3.58 22.43 4.86
N ALA A 327 2.60 22.07 4.03
CA ALA A 327 2.56 20.76 3.38
C ALA A 327 3.74 20.56 2.41
N PHE A 328 4.11 21.58 1.64
CA PHE A 328 5.24 21.54 0.73
C PHE A 328 6.55 21.37 1.51
N LEU A 329 6.79 22.14 2.55
CA LEU A 329 8.01 22.02 3.35
C LEU A 329 8.14 20.65 4.03
N SER A 330 7.01 20.04 4.43
CA SER A 330 6.99 18.68 5.02
C SER A 330 7.08 17.54 4.01
N ALA A 331 6.88 17.76 2.71
CA ALA A 331 7.06 16.75 1.66
C ALA A 331 8.49 16.79 1.09
N ALA A 332 9.47 16.57 1.98
CA ALA A 332 10.89 16.73 1.75
C ALA A 332 11.62 15.39 1.56
N SER A 333 11.13 14.56 0.65
CA SER A 333 11.79 13.32 0.22
C SER A 333 11.23 12.86 -1.12
N LEU A 334 11.91 11.93 -1.79
CA LEU A 334 11.42 11.23 -2.99
C LEU A 334 10.74 9.90 -2.68
N ILE A 335 10.70 9.50 -1.40
CA ILE A 335 9.89 8.38 -0.96
C ILE A 335 8.41 8.78 -0.94
N ASP A 336 7.53 7.86 -1.25
CA ASP A 336 6.08 8.07 -1.30
C ASP A 336 5.30 6.80 -0.91
N THR A 337 3.98 6.89 -0.87
CA THR A 337 3.09 5.79 -0.49
C THR A 337 2.64 4.92 -1.67
N SER A 338 3.13 5.15 -2.89
CA SER A 338 2.73 4.38 -4.07
C SER A 338 3.04 2.88 -3.94
N ILE A 339 4.10 2.54 -3.20
CA ILE A 339 4.45 1.16 -2.88
C ILE A 339 3.40 0.48 -1.99
N ASN A 340 2.83 1.22 -1.03
CA ASN A 340 1.70 0.72 -0.24
C ASN A 340 0.44 0.58 -1.09
N GLU A 341 0.13 1.55 -1.96
CA GLU A 341 -1.02 1.47 -2.88
C GLU A 341 -0.93 0.24 -3.81
N SER A 342 0.28 -0.07 -4.26
CA SER A 342 0.58 -1.25 -5.09
C SER A 342 0.35 -2.55 -4.30
N PHE A 343 0.91 -2.66 -3.10
CA PHE A 343 0.67 -3.80 -2.22
C PHE A 343 -0.81 -3.96 -1.87
N HIS A 344 -1.49 -2.85 -1.53
CA HIS A 344 -2.91 -2.83 -1.19
C HIS A 344 -3.77 -3.30 -2.35
N SER A 345 -3.41 -2.95 -3.59
CA SER A 345 -4.09 -3.43 -4.79
C SER A 345 -3.92 -4.95 -4.95
N LEU A 346 -2.69 -5.46 -4.81
CA LEU A 346 -2.40 -6.90 -4.87
C LEU A 346 -3.15 -7.68 -3.79
N SER A 347 -3.16 -7.15 -2.57
CA SER A 347 -3.76 -7.82 -1.41
C SER A 347 -5.27 -8.00 -1.49
N LEU A 348 -5.97 -7.26 -2.38
CA LEU A 348 -7.41 -7.43 -2.63
C LEU A 348 -7.73 -8.77 -3.29
N MET A 349 -6.76 -9.42 -3.96
CA MET A 349 -6.93 -10.79 -4.46
C MET A 349 -7.22 -11.79 -3.33
N TYR A 350 -6.61 -11.58 -2.16
CA TYR A 350 -6.75 -12.45 -1.00
C TYR A 350 -7.88 -12.02 -0.08
N SER A 351 -7.91 -10.72 0.23
CA SER A 351 -8.82 -10.10 1.17
C SER A 351 -9.69 -9.06 0.46
N PRO A 352 -10.62 -9.49 -0.42
CA PRO A 352 -11.57 -8.55 -0.99
C PRO A 352 -12.43 -7.98 0.14
N LYS A 353 -12.84 -6.72 -0.03
CA LYS A 353 -13.66 -5.96 0.92
C LYS A 353 -14.93 -6.68 1.37
N SER A 354 -15.47 -7.56 0.52
CA SER A 354 -16.68 -8.34 0.79
C SER A 354 -16.47 -9.63 1.60
N ALA A 355 -15.24 -10.02 1.96
CA ALA A 355 -14.96 -11.30 2.61
C ALA A 355 -13.94 -11.18 3.76
N PRO A 356 -14.34 -10.62 4.94
CA PRO A 356 -13.44 -10.35 6.07
C PRO A 356 -12.96 -11.61 6.83
N HIS A 357 -13.45 -12.80 6.49
CA HIS A 357 -12.99 -14.02 7.15
C HIS A 357 -11.50 -14.25 6.91
N TYR A 358 -10.78 -14.61 7.99
CA TYR A 358 -9.33 -14.85 7.97
C TYR A 358 -8.51 -13.62 7.55
N TYR A 359 -9.00 -12.39 7.76
CA TYR A 359 -8.35 -11.16 7.29
C TYR A 359 -6.86 -11.06 7.67
N LYS A 360 -6.50 -11.45 8.91
CA LYS A 360 -5.10 -11.52 9.37
C LYS A 360 -4.26 -12.51 8.57
N LEU A 361 -4.74 -13.74 8.45
CA LEU A 361 -4.06 -14.82 7.71
C LEU A 361 -3.90 -14.51 6.21
N LYS A 362 -4.95 -13.96 5.59
CA LYS A 362 -4.90 -13.51 4.20
C LYS A 362 -3.93 -12.34 3.99
N THR A 363 -3.79 -11.46 4.98
CA THR A 363 -2.78 -10.39 4.96
C THR A 363 -1.37 -10.98 4.98
N LYS A 364 -1.10 -11.99 5.83
CA LYS A 364 0.18 -12.72 5.82
C LYS A 364 0.47 -13.34 4.44
N VAL A 365 -0.49 -14.04 3.83
CA VAL A 365 -0.35 -14.59 2.47
C VAL A 365 -0.10 -13.49 1.42
N SER A 366 -0.78 -12.35 1.54
CA SER A 366 -0.58 -11.22 0.63
C SER A 366 0.85 -10.67 0.73
N ILE A 367 1.40 -10.58 1.94
CA ILE A 367 2.77 -10.12 2.19
C ILE A 367 3.78 -11.13 1.64
N LEU A 368 3.57 -12.43 1.85
CA LEU A 368 4.40 -13.49 1.28
C LEU A 368 4.46 -13.38 -0.25
N HIS A 369 3.30 -13.26 -0.91
CA HIS A 369 3.24 -13.10 -2.36
C HIS A 369 3.95 -11.81 -2.81
N TYR A 370 3.63 -10.68 -2.19
CA TYR A 370 4.22 -9.40 -2.55
C TYR A 370 5.75 -9.40 -2.39
N ASN A 371 6.26 -9.86 -1.24
CA ASN A 371 7.69 -9.93 -0.99
C ASN A 371 8.38 -10.93 -1.94
N SER A 372 7.75 -12.03 -2.31
CA SER A 372 8.32 -12.97 -3.30
C SER A 372 8.55 -12.26 -4.64
N LEU A 373 7.56 -11.50 -5.13
CA LEU A 373 7.68 -10.73 -6.37
C LEU A 373 8.76 -9.65 -6.29
N VAL A 374 8.89 -8.99 -5.14
CA VAL A 374 9.92 -7.96 -4.90
C VAL A 374 11.30 -8.60 -4.82
N MET A 375 11.46 -9.73 -4.16
CA MET A 375 12.72 -10.46 -4.10
C MET A 375 13.15 -10.94 -5.48
N ASP A 376 12.22 -11.43 -6.31
CA ASP A 376 12.52 -11.78 -7.71
C ASP A 376 12.99 -10.57 -8.53
N ASP A 377 12.42 -9.38 -8.26
CA ASP A 377 12.85 -8.12 -8.89
C ASP A 377 14.28 -7.75 -8.46
N LEU A 378 14.58 -7.85 -7.16
CA LEU A 378 15.92 -7.58 -6.59
C LEU A 378 16.98 -8.55 -7.11
N LEU A 379 16.61 -9.82 -7.33
CA LEU A 379 17.50 -10.84 -7.88
C LEU A 379 17.61 -10.79 -9.42
N GLY A 380 16.80 -9.96 -10.09
CA GLY A 380 16.72 -9.91 -11.55
C GLY A 380 16.16 -11.19 -12.19
N THR A 381 15.43 -12.00 -11.41
CA THR A 381 14.80 -13.27 -11.86
C THR A 381 13.34 -13.08 -12.27
N ARG A 382 12.77 -11.89 -12.04
CA ARG A 382 11.39 -11.59 -12.37
C ARG A 382 11.14 -11.68 -13.87
N VAL A 383 10.27 -12.61 -14.26
CA VAL A 383 9.75 -12.72 -15.62
C VAL A 383 8.40 -12.00 -15.65
N GLU A 384 8.31 -10.88 -16.37
CA GLU A 384 7.00 -10.30 -16.72
C GLU A 384 6.32 -11.24 -17.72
N ILE A 385 5.18 -11.81 -17.32
CA ILE A 385 4.33 -12.68 -18.16
C ILE A 385 3.32 -11.83 -18.92
#